data_AF-A0AAD4VD83-F1
#
_entry.id   AF-A0AAD4VD83-F1
#
_cell.length_a   1.000
_cell.length_b   1.000
_cell.length_c   1.000
_cell.angle_alpha   90.00
_cell.angle_beta   90.00
_cell.angle_gamma   90.00
#
_symmetry.space_group_name_H-M   'P 1'
#
loop_
_entity.id
_entity.type
_entity.pdbx_description
1 polymer ?
#
loop_
_entity_poly.entity_id
_entity_poly.type
_entity_poly.pdbx_seq_one_letter_code
_entity_poly.pdbx_strand_id
1 'polypeptide(L)'
;MEKFVASAALGCVGAGGVIRGANGNWICGFAVNLGKGQILEAELRGLYFGLHLACDKGISNLLTEMDAAVVVSLVQQVGTLSCHPLAALVQSCCVLMRHIGNCHLAHVYREMNVAADRMANWSFNLDLRVSYLDEGPAWVSSSLENDFLGVVRPRLICTS
;
A
#
# COMPACT_ATOMS: atom_id res chain seq x y z
N MET A 1 11.22 4.86 1.92
CA MET A 1 10.73 3.51 2.27
C MET A 1 9.23 3.60 2.37
N GLU A 2 8.54 2.90 1.49
CA GLU A 2 7.15 3.18 1.17
C GLU A 2 6.32 1.95 1.37
N LYS A 3 5.13 2.13 1.93
CA LYS A 3 4.34 1.01 2.39
C LYS A 3 2.91 1.14 1.89
N PHE A 4 2.41 0.08 1.26
CA PHE A 4 1.06 -0.04 0.74
C PHE A 4 0.38 -1.24 1.37
N VAL A 5 -0.92 -1.12 1.65
CA VAL A 5 -1.73 -2.18 2.28
C VAL A 5 -3.21 -2.03 1.95
N ALA A 6 -3.97 -3.11 2.06
CA ALA A 6 -5.42 -3.09 2.08
C ALA A 6 -6.00 -3.47 3.44
N SER A 7 -7.20 -2.96 3.68
CA SER A 7 -8.01 -3.29 4.85
C SER A 7 -9.40 -3.77 4.41
N ALA A 8 -10.04 -4.57 5.24
CA ALA A 8 -11.41 -5.03 5.05
C ALA A 8 -12.23 -4.76 6.31
N ALA A 9 -13.42 -4.19 6.14
CA ALA A 9 -14.38 -3.92 7.21
C ALA A 9 -15.81 -4.14 6.71
N LEU A 10 -16.59 -4.96 7.42
CA LEU A 10 -18.03 -5.21 7.14
C LEU A 10 -18.33 -5.64 5.68
N GLY A 11 -17.41 -6.38 5.05
CA GLY A 11 -17.53 -6.82 3.65
C GLY A 11 -17.18 -5.75 2.61
N CYS A 12 -16.83 -4.54 3.05
CA CYS A 12 -16.16 -3.55 2.23
C CYS A 12 -14.65 -3.70 2.34
N VAL A 13 -13.95 -3.31 1.28
CA VAL A 13 -12.49 -3.29 1.20
C VAL A 13 -12.03 -1.88 0.85
N GLY A 14 -10.88 -1.54 1.39
CA GLY A 14 -10.20 -0.27 1.17
C GLY A 14 -8.71 -0.52 1.06
N ALA A 15 -7.98 0.43 0.49
CA ALA A 15 -6.53 0.38 0.46
C ALA A 15 -5.94 1.72 0.82
N GLY A 16 -4.70 1.72 1.27
CA GLY A 16 -4.00 2.90 1.71
C GLY A 16 -2.50 2.75 1.57
N GLY A 17 -1.82 3.88 1.55
CA GLY A 17 -0.39 3.88 1.34
C GLY A 17 0.26 5.20 1.70
N VAL A 18 1.54 5.10 2.03
CA VAL A 18 2.38 6.25 2.38
C VAL A 18 3.70 6.18 1.64
N ILE A 19 4.05 7.29 1.00
CA ILE A 19 5.32 7.56 0.33
C ILE A 19 6.15 8.46 1.23
N ARG A 20 7.36 8.02 1.58
CA ARG A 20 8.23 8.72 2.54
C ARG A 20 9.63 8.91 1.98
N GLY A 21 10.20 10.06 2.30
CA GLY A 21 11.60 10.37 2.03
C GLY A 21 12.54 9.48 2.84
N ALA A 22 13.83 9.53 2.48
CA ALA A 22 14.88 8.77 3.17
C ALA A 22 14.97 9.10 4.66
N ASN A 23 14.59 10.32 5.06
CA ASN A 23 14.61 10.79 6.44
C ASN A 23 13.32 10.44 7.21
N GLY A 24 12.43 9.63 6.64
CA GLY A 24 11.14 9.25 7.24
C GLY A 24 10.05 10.32 7.11
N ASN A 25 10.35 11.48 6.53
CA ASN A 25 9.38 12.55 6.31
C ASN A 25 8.31 12.14 5.29
N TRP A 26 7.09 12.62 5.50
CA TRP A 26 6.00 12.48 4.54
C TRP A 26 6.35 13.16 3.22
N ILE A 27 6.12 12.47 2.10
CA ILE A 27 6.14 13.07 0.75
C ILE A 27 4.70 13.16 0.23
N CYS A 28 3.98 12.05 0.22
CA CYS A 28 2.57 11.98 -0.14
C CYS A 28 1.96 10.65 0.35
N GLY A 29 0.65 10.51 0.22
CA GLY A 29 -0.04 9.26 0.54
C GLY A 29 -1.41 9.19 -0.12
N PHE A 30 -2.07 8.05 0.04
CA PHE A 30 -3.41 7.85 -0.48
C PHE A 30 -4.24 6.96 0.44
N ALA A 31 -5.56 7.10 0.30
CA ALA A 31 -6.55 6.20 0.84
C ALA A 31 -7.65 6.02 -0.20
N VAL A 32 -8.09 4.79 -0.43
CA VAL A 32 -9.11 4.45 -1.43
C VAL A 32 -10.18 3.56 -0.83
N ASN A 33 -11.43 3.99 -0.90
CA ASN A 33 -12.58 3.14 -0.59
C ASN A 33 -12.99 2.41 -1.86
N LEU A 34 -12.93 1.09 -1.84
CA LEU A 34 -13.26 0.23 -2.99
C LEU A 34 -14.66 -0.38 -2.88
N GLY A 35 -15.37 -0.13 -1.77
CA GLY A 35 -16.69 -0.71 -1.51
C GLY A 35 -16.59 -2.23 -1.36
N LYS A 36 -17.61 -2.96 -1.83
CA LYS A 36 -17.62 -4.43 -1.74
C LYS A 36 -16.60 -5.04 -2.70
N GLY A 37 -15.74 -5.92 -2.19
CA GLY A 37 -14.71 -6.55 -3.01
C GLY A 37 -13.92 -7.61 -2.26
N GLN A 38 -12.95 -8.21 -2.96
CA GLN A 38 -12.03 -9.18 -2.38
C GLN A 38 -10.76 -8.48 -1.88
N ILE A 39 -10.22 -8.96 -0.76
CA ILE A 39 -9.01 -8.37 -0.16
C ILE A 39 -7.82 -8.41 -1.13
N LEU A 40 -7.66 -9.50 -1.89
CA LEU A 40 -6.55 -9.64 -2.86
C LEU A 40 -6.63 -8.57 -3.96
N GLU A 41 -7.83 -8.28 -4.46
CA GLU A 41 -8.02 -7.23 -5.44
C GLU A 41 -7.76 -5.85 -4.81
N ALA A 42 -8.17 -5.63 -3.56
CA ALA A 42 -7.90 -4.39 -2.84
C ALA A 42 -6.40 -4.15 -2.62
N GLU A 43 -5.64 -5.18 -2.24
CA GLU A 43 -4.18 -5.11 -2.09
C GLU A 43 -3.51 -4.73 -3.40
N LEU A 44 -3.91 -5.38 -4.50
CA LEU A 44 -3.34 -5.12 -5.81
C LEU A 44 -3.74 -3.73 -6.33
N ARG A 45 -4.97 -3.26 -6.06
CA ARG A 45 -5.40 -1.88 -6.35
C ARG A 45 -4.63 -0.87 -5.48
N GLY A 46 -4.36 -1.19 -4.23
CA GLY A 46 -3.49 -0.39 -3.35
C GLY A 46 -2.11 -0.20 -3.97
N LEU A 47 -1.48 -1.28 -4.41
CA LEU A 47 -0.22 -1.21 -5.15
C LEU A 47 -0.33 -0.33 -6.41
N TYR A 48 -1.37 -0.51 -7.21
CA TYR A 48 -1.59 0.27 -8.43
C TYR A 48 -1.68 1.78 -8.14
N PHE A 49 -2.51 2.19 -7.18
CA PHE A 49 -2.67 3.60 -6.82
C PHE A 49 -1.39 4.20 -6.23
N GLY A 50 -0.66 3.43 -5.40
CA GLY A 50 0.62 3.86 -4.86
C GLY A 50 1.68 4.08 -5.95
N LEU A 51 1.81 3.15 -6.90
CA LEU A 51 2.73 3.27 -8.03
C LEU A 51 2.33 4.43 -8.96
N HIS A 52 1.04 4.61 -9.22
CA HIS A 52 0.54 5.72 -10.03
C HIS A 52 0.85 7.07 -9.37
N LEU A 53 0.62 7.18 -8.06
CA LEU A 53 0.96 8.38 -7.29
C LEU A 53 2.47 8.67 -7.34
N ALA A 54 3.31 7.65 -7.22
CA ALA A 54 4.76 7.81 -7.33
C ALA A 54 5.17 8.35 -8.71
N CYS A 55 4.56 7.85 -9.79
CA CYS A 55 4.78 8.35 -11.15
C CYS A 55 4.33 9.81 -11.29
N ASP A 56 3.14 10.15 -10.80
CA ASP A 56 2.58 11.51 -10.84
C ASP A 56 3.48 12.52 -10.10
N LYS A 57 4.10 12.10 -8.99
CA LYS A 57 5.08 12.89 -8.24
C LYS A 57 6.48 12.91 -8.85
N GLY A 58 6.72 12.23 -9.97
CA GLY A 58 8.03 12.16 -10.62
C GLY A 58 9.08 11.41 -9.80
N ILE A 59 8.66 10.49 -8.93
CA ILE A 59 9.56 9.69 -8.10
C ILE A 59 10.20 8.61 -8.99
N SER A 60 11.54 8.59 -9.03
CA SER A 60 12.34 7.68 -9.86
C SER A 60 13.07 6.58 -9.07
N ASN A 61 12.96 6.61 -7.74
CA ASN A 61 13.57 5.61 -6.87
C ASN A 61 12.58 5.21 -5.78
N LEU A 62 12.11 3.97 -5.85
CA LEU A 62 10.99 3.49 -5.06
C LEU A 62 11.29 2.12 -4.44
N LEU A 63 11.22 2.02 -3.12
CA LEU A 63 11.14 0.75 -2.40
C LEU A 63 9.72 0.59 -1.88
N THR A 64 8.96 -0.25 -2.56
CA THR A 64 7.58 -0.58 -2.24
C THR A 64 7.52 -1.81 -1.34
N GLU A 65 6.92 -1.64 -0.16
CA GLU A 65 6.72 -2.69 0.83
C GLU A 65 5.23 -3.03 0.92
N MET A 66 4.90 -4.31 0.83
CA MET A 66 3.53 -4.83 0.99
C MET A 66 3.52 -5.97 2.01
N ASP A 67 2.47 -6.08 2.81
CA ASP A 67 2.24 -7.24 3.69
C ASP A 67 1.42 -8.36 3.00
N ALA A 68 1.05 -8.15 1.73
CA ALA A 68 0.40 -9.13 0.90
C ALA A 68 1.41 -9.95 0.08
N ALA A 69 1.98 -11.01 0.67
CA ALA A 69 2.92 -11.91 0.00
C ALA A 69 2.39 -12.47 -1.34
N VAL A 70 1.08 -12.70 -1.42
CA VAL A 70 0.41 -13.16 -2.65
C VAL A 70 0.52 -12.13 -3.77
N VAL A 71 0.34 -10.84 -3.48
CA VAL A 71 0.48 -9.77 -4.49
C VAL A 71 1.92 -9.67 -4.96
N VAL A 72 2.89 -9.72 -4.04
CA VAL A 72 4.31 -9.72 -4.39
C VAL A 72 4.64 -10.90 -5.33
N SER A 73 4.11 -12.08 -5.03
CA SER A 73 4.30 -13.29 -5.84
C SER A 73 3.67 -13.15 -7.23
N LEU A 74 2.44 -12.62 -7.32
CA LEU A 74 1.76 -12.38 -8.60
C LEU A 74 2.54 -11.42 -9.50
N VAL A 75 3.06 -10.33 -8.95
CA VAL A 75 3.87 -9.35 -9.70
C VAL A 75 5.16 -9.98 -10.20
N GLN A 76 5.85 -10.76 -9.37
CA GLN A 76 7.08 -11.45 -9.75
C GLN A 76 6.85 -12.54 -10.80
N GLN A 77 5.67 -13.15 -10.82
CA GLN A 77 5.29 -14.22 -11.75
C GLN A 77 4.43 -13.72 -12.91
N VAL A 78 4.47 -12.43 -13.24
CA VAL A 78 3.58 -11.83 -14.27
C VAL A 78 3.62 -12.57 -15.63
N GLY A 79 4.78 -13.14 -15.99
CA GLY A 79 4.94 -13.91 -17.24
C GLY A 79 4.13 -15.21 -17.31
N THR A 80 3.57 -15.69 -16.21
CA THR A 80 2.81 -16.95 -16.14
C THR A 80 1.31 -16.75 -15.87
N LEU A 81 0.81 -15.51 -15.88
CA LEU A 81 -0.56 -15.16 -15.48
C LEU A 81 -1.62 -15.21 -16.61
N SER A 82 -1.39 -15.96 -17.68
CA SER A 82 -2.18 -15.89 -18.93
C SER A 82 -3.71 -16.06 -18.77
N CYS A 83 -4.20 -16.66 -17.68
CA CYS A 83 -5.64 -16.82 -17.39
C CYS A 83 -6.08 -16.25 -16.02
N HIS A 84 -5.22 -15.50 -15.31
CA HIS A 84 -5.58 -14.98 -13.99
C HIS A 84 -6.53 -13.77 -14.12
N PRO A 85 -7.64 -13.69 -13.36
CA PRO A 85 -8.60 -12.58 -13.48
C PRO A 85 -7.99 -11.21 -13.19
N LEU A 86 -6.94 -11.16 -12.37
CA LEU A 86 -6.21 -9.92 -12.05
C LEU A 86 -4.98 -9.67 -12.95
N ALA A 87 -4.73 -10.49 -13.99
CA ALA A 87 -3.53 -10.39 -14.82
C ALA A 87 -3.33 -9.00 -15.44
N ALA A 88 -4.42 -8.38 -15.91
CA ALA A 88 -4.37 -7.02 -16.46
C ALA A 88 -3.91 -5.98 -15.42
N LEU A 89 -4.42 -6.07 -14.18
CA LEU A 89 -4.04 -5.16 -13.10
C LEU A 89 -2.59 -5.38 -12.66
N VAL A 90 -2.14 -6.64 -12.57
CA VAL A 90 -0.74 -6.99 -12.31
C VAL A 90 0.16 -6.41 -13.41
N GLN A 91 -0.22 -6.56 -14.67
CA GLN A 91 0.54 -6.03 -15.80
C GLN A 91 0.66 -4.50 -15.74
N SER A 92 -0.43 -3.80 -15.38
CA SER A 92 -0.40 -2.35 -15.18
C SER A 92 0.58 -1.94 -14.07
N CYS A 93 0.59 -2.64 -12.94
CA CYS A 93 1.59 -2.41 -11.88
C CYS A 93 3.02 -2.60 -12.41
N CYS A 94 3.29 -3.69 -13.15
CA CYS A 94 4.61 -3.94 -13.74
C CYS A 94 5.03 -2.83 -14.72
N VAL A 95 4.10 -2.26 -15.49
CA VAL A 95 4.39 -1.14 -16.39
C VAL A 95 4.78 0.12 -15.59
N LEU A 96 4.03 0.46 -14.54
CA LEU A 96 4.35 1.60 -13.67
C LEU A 96 5.70 1.43 -12.97
N MET A 97 5.99 0.22 -12.45
CA MET A 97 7.29 -0.09 -11.83
C MET A 97 8.45 0.13 -12.81
N ARG A 98 8.28 -0.28 -14.09
CA ARG A 98 9.29 -0.02 -15.13
C ARG A 98 9.42 1.46 -15.48
N HIS A 99 8.32 2.21 -15.45
CA HIS A 99 8.32 3.65 -15.71
C HIS A 99 9.10 4.43 -14.64
N ILE A 100 8.94 4.05 -13.38
CA ILE A 100 9.70 4.60 -12.24
C ILE A 100 11.21 4.34 -12.40
N GLY A 101 11.59 3.24 -13.06
CA GLY A 101 12.99 2.87 -13.30
C GLY A 101 13.55 2.06 -12.15
N ASN A 102 13.89 2.70 -11.02
CA ASN A 102 14.46 2.02 -9.85
C ASN A 102 13.37 1.66 -8.82
N CYS A 103 12.44 0.77 -9.20
CA CYS A 103 11.35 0.32 -8.35
C CYS A 103 11.56 -1.12 -7.87
N HIS A 104 11.63 -1.33 -6.56
CA HIS A 104 11.71 -2.65 -5.92
C HIS A 104 10.44 -2.94 -5.14
N LEU A 105 9.90 -4.16 -5.29
CA LEU A 105 8.75 -4.63 -4.52
C LEU A 105 9.19 -5.71 -3.54
N ALA A 106 8.94 -5.50 -2.25
CA ALA A 106 9.31 -6.41 -1.16
C ALA A 106 8.11 -6.73 -0.27
N HIS A 107 8.13 -7.93 0.31
CA HIS A 107 7.18 -8.32 1.33
C HIS A 107 7.67 -7.91 2.72
N VAL A 108 6.80 -7.35 3.55
CA VAL A 108 7.07 -7.00 4.96
C VAL A 108 6.00 -7.56 5.88
N TYR A 109 6.33 -7.73 7.15
CA TYR A 109 5.32 -8.10 8.14
C TYR A 109 4.36 -6.93 8.39
N ARG A 110 3.07 -7.23 8.54
CA ARG A 110 2.01 -6.24 8.82
C ARG A 110 2.29 -5.33 10.01
N GLU A 111 3.00 -5.82 11.02
CA GLU A 111 3.43 -5.04 12.20
C GLU A 111 4.32 -3.85 11.84
N MET A 112 4.99 -3.95 10.70
CA MET A 112 5.81 -2.89 10.14
C MET A 112 4.98 -1.97 9.25
N ASN A 113 3.66 -2.11 9.11
CA ASN A 113 2.86 -1.35 8.15
C ASN A 113 1.79 -0.45 8.80
N VAL A 114 2.02 -0.01 10.04
CA VAL A 114 1.00 0.67 10.85
C VAL A 114 0.49 1.95 10.19
N ALA A 115 1.38 2.74 9.58
CA ALA A 115 0.98 3.98 8.93
C ALA A 115 0.03 3.73 7.74
N ALA A 116 0.36 2.78 6.86
CA ALA A 116 -0.51 2.44 5.74
C ALA A 116 -1.81 1.76 6.21
N ASP A 117 -1.76 0.93 7.26
CA ASP A 117 -2.95 0.29 7.85
C ASP A 117 -3.94 1.34 8.36
N ARG A 118 -3.44 2.41 8.97
CA ARG A 118 -4.29 3.54 9.37
C ARG A 118 -4.89 4.26 8.17
N MET A 119 -4.15 4.43 7.07
CA MET A 119 -4.67 5.02 5.83
C MET A 119 -5.77 4.15 5.20
N ALA A 120 -5.56 2.84 5.13
CA ALA A 120 -6.53 1.90 4.59
C ALA A 120 -7.80 1.81 5.46
N ASN A 121 -7.67 1.92 6.79
CA ASN A 121 -8.84 2.00 7.66
C ASN A 121 -9.56 3.35 7.56
N TRP A 122 -8.81 4.44 7.41
CA TRP A 122 -9.40 5.76 7.23
C TRP A 122 -10.21 5.86 5.92
N SER A 123 -9.85 5.07 4.90
CA SER A 123 -10.56 5.06 3.63
C SER A 123 -12.05 4.74 3.75
N PHE A 124 -12.48 4.00 4.77
CA PHE A 124 -13.91 3.70 4.98
C PHE A 124 -14.75 4.92 5.34
N ASN A 125 -14.13 6.03 5.77
CA ASN A 125 -14.81 7.30 6.00
C ASN A 125 -14.93 8.16 4.74
N LEU A 126 -14.37 7.69 3.61
CA LEU A 126 -14.43 8.37 2.33
C LEU A 126 -15.56 7.80 1.49
N ASP A 127 -16.05 8.60 0.54
CA ASP A 127 -16.86 8.10 -0.57
C ASP A 127 -16.08 7.02 -1.35
N LEU A 128 -16.77 6.26 -2.21
CA LEU A 128 -16.20 5.23 -3.09
C LEU A 128 -15.23 5.83 -4.13
N ARG A 129 -14.09 6.34 -3.66
CA ARG A 129 -13.08 7.05 -4.44
C ARG A 129 -11.70 6.90 -3.80
N VAL A 130 -10.68 7.24 -4.60
CA VAL A 130 -9.33 7.48 -4.10
C VAL A 130 -9.20 8.94 -3.64
N SER A 131 -8.50 9.15 -2.54
CA SER A 131 -8.06 10.47 -2.08
C SER A 131 -6.55 10.45 -1.97
N TYR A 132 -5.90 11.40 -2.65
CA TYR A 132 -4.46 11.62 -2.58
C TYR A 132 -4.17 12.78 -1.63
N LEU A 133 -3.11 12.66 -0.84
CA LEU A 133 -2.74 13.63 0.18
C LEU A 133 -1.29 14.05 0.02
N ASP A 134 -1.08 15.34 -0.26
CA ASP A 134 0.25 15.95 -0.28
C ASP A 134 0.77 16.22 1.12
N GLU A 135 -0.13 16.53 2.06
CA GLU A 135 0.19 16.71 3.47
C GLU A 135 -0.31 15.52 4.31
N GLY A 136 0.55 15.05 5.20
CA GLY A 136 0.24 13.93 6.09
C GLY A 136 -0.76 14.34 7.17
N PRO A 137 -1.88 13.62 7.35
CA PRO A 137 -2.81 13.90 8.44
C PRO A 137 -2.13 13.74 9.80
N ALA A 138 -2.43 14.64 10.75
CA ALA A 138 -1.81 14.65 12.07
C ALA A 138 -1.94 13.31 12.83
N TRP A 139 -3.00 12.55 12.59
CA TRP A 139 -3.22 11.24 13.21
C TRP A 139 -2.32 10.12 12.66
N VAL A 140 -1.70 10.31 11.49
CA VAL A 140 -0.71 9.38 10.92
C VAL A 140 0.68 9.63 11.50
N SER A 141 1.00 10.87 11.89
CA SER A 141 2.36 11.29 12.28
C SER A 141 2.99 10.40 13.35
N SER A 142 2.24 10.07 14.41
CA SER A 142 2.72 9.16 15.46
C SER A 142 3.09 7.76 14.95
N SER A 143 2.42 7.26 13.91
CA SER A 143 2.78 5.98 13.27
C SER A 143 4.01 6.11 12.40
N LEU A 144 4.22 7.24 11.73
CA LEU A 144 5.42 7.48 10.92
C LEU A 144 6.69 7.48 11.78
N GLU A 145 6.63 8.13 12.95
CA GLU A 145 7.75 8.19 13.90
C GLU A 145 8.09 6.80 14.44
N ASN A 146 7.08 6.02 14.85
CA ASN A 146 7.30 4.65 15.34
C ASN A 146 7.86 3.72 14.26
N ASP A 147 7.36 3.84 13.03
CA ASP A 147 7.86 3.08 11.87
C ASP A 147 9.31 3.48 11.51
N PHE A 148 9.68 4.75 11.67
CA PHE A 148 11.04 5.23 11.44
C PHE A 148 12.02 4.72 12.51
N LEU A 149 11.57 4.69 13.77
CA LEU A 149 12.36 4.21 14.90
C LEU A 149 12.44 2.67 15.00
N GLY A 150 11.78 1.93 14.09
CA GLY A 150 11.79 0.47 14.09
C GLY A 150 11.15 -0.14 15.35
N VAL A 151 10.21 0.56 15.98
CA VAL A 151 9.57 0.10 17.21
C VAL A 151 8.68 -1.09 16.91
N VAL A 152 9.17 -2.29 17.23
CA VAL A 152 8.41 -3.54 17.11
C VAL A 152 7.28 -3.54 18.15
N ARG A 153 6.03 -3.66 17.69
CA ARG A 153 4.88 -3.85 18.58
C ARG A 153 4.67 -5.33 18.85
N PRO A 154 4.89 -5.84 20.08
CA PRO A 154 4.57 -7.22 20.40
C PRO A 154 3.05 -7.43 20.27
N ARG A 155 2.64 -8.54 19.65
CA ARG A 155 1.23 -8.95 19.66
C ARG A 155 0.83 -9.27 21.09
N LEU A 156 -0.16 -8.56 21.62
CA LEU A 156 -0.90 -9.03 22.79
C LEU A 156 -1.82 -10.15 22.32
N ILE A 157 -1.38 -11.39 22.48
CA ILE A 157 -2.25 -12.56 22.32
C ILE A 157 -3.07 -12.65 23.60
N CYS A 158 -4.34 -12.22 23.53
CA CYS A 158 -5.30 -12.51 24.59
C CYS A 158 -5.77 -13.95 24.37
N THR A 159 -5.24 -14.90 25.14
CA THR A 159 -5.81 -16.24 25.24
C THR A 159 -7.05 -16.14 26.12
N SER A 160 -8.23 -16.24 25.51
CA SER A 160 -9.51 -16.44 26.21
C SER A 160 -9.72 -17.91 26.52
#